data_AF-A0A4P5X6X4-F1
#
_entry.id   AF-A0A4P5X6X4-F1
#
_cell.length_a   1.000
_cell.length_b   1.000
_cell.length_c   1.000
_cell.angle_alpha   90.00
_cell.angle_beta   90.00
_cell.angle_gamma   90.00
#
_symmetry.space_group_name_H-M   'P 1'
#
loop_
_entity.id
_entity.type
_entity.pdbx_description
1 polymer ?
#
loop_
_entity_poly.entity_id
_entity_poly.type
_entity_poly.pdbx_seq_one_letter_code
_entity_poly.pdbx_strand_id
1 'polypeptide(L)'
;MAVREFFMHRTSITEAKNNLSALIDRVRRGESVLICDRNRPVARLQPIGAGTDIGTDAPWLQGLIRDGLLAPAARRLSPRSLPRPVKPAKATSIVAALQADRDE
;
A
#
# COMPACT_ATOMS: atom_id res chain seq x y z
N MET A 1 -7.35 1.69 10.62
CA MET A 1 -7.26 1.83 9.15
C MET A 1 -7.50 3.29 8.81
N ALA A 2 -6.44 4.10 8.80
CA ALA A 2 -6.51 5.45 8.25
C ALA A 2 -6.11 5.35 6.79
N VAL A 3 -7.07 5.51 5.88
CA VAL A 3 -6.79 5.70 4.46
C VAL A 3 -6.12 7.07 4.36
N ARG A 4 -4.79 7.08 4.46
CA ARG A 4 -4.01 8.30 4.25
C ARG A 4 -4.37 8.83 2.87
N GLU A 5 -4.81 10.07 2.86
CA GLU A 5 -5.20 10.84 1.69
C GLU A 5 -3.95 11.02 0.82
N PHE A 6 -3.70 10.04 -0.04
CA PHE A 6 -2.81 10.24 -1.17
C PHE A 6 -3.41 11.38 -1.98
N PHE A 7 -2.61 12.39 -2.34
CA PHE A 7 -2.99 13.43 -3.28
C PHE A 7 -3.47 12.77 -4.58
N MET A 8 -4.78 12.53 -4.67
CA MET A 8 -5.42 11.80 -5.76
C MET A 8 -6.17 12.80 -6.61
N HIS A 9 -5.58 13.16 -7.75
CA HIS A 9 -6.21 14.06 -8.69
C HIS A 9 -7.31 13.31 -9.45
N ARG A 10 -8.55 13.84 -9.45
CA ARG A 10 -9.67 13.23 -10.18
C ARG A 10 -9.81 13.88 -11.55
N THR A 11 -9.98 13.05 -12.58
CA THR A 11 -10.25 13.50 -13.94
C THR A 11 -11.40 12.68 -14.54
N SER A 12 -12.11 13.25 -15.51
CA SER A 12 -13.15 12.52 -16.24
C SER A 12 -12.54 11.64 -17.35
N ILE A 13 -13.27 10.64 -17.85
CA ILE A 13 -12.83 9.86 -19.02
C ILE A 13 -12.52 10.78 -20.22
N THR A 14 -13.37 11.77 -20.48
CA THR A 14 -13.20 12.68 -21.62
C THR A 14 -11.92 13.50 -21.49
N GLU A 15 -11.66 14.03 -20.31
CA GLU A 15 -10.46 14.81 -20.02
C GLU A 15 -9.20 13.92 -20.04
N ALA A 16 -9.28 12.71 -19.50
CA ALA A 16 -8.20 11.74 -19.56
C ALA A 16 -7.84 11.36 -20.99
N LYS A 17 -8.83 11.19 -21.86
CA LYS A 17 -8.61 10.90 -23.28
C LYS A 17 -7.92 12.05 -24.01
N ASN A 18 -8.33 13.29 -23.73
CA ASN A 18 -7.84 14.48 -24.43
C ASN A 18 -6.46 14.93 -23.94
N ASN A 19 -6.13 14.71 -22.67
CA ASN A 19 -4.90 15.17 -22.02
C ASN A 19 -4.02 14.02 -21.52
N LEU A 20 -4.11 12.83 -22.13
CA LEU A 20 -3.45 11.63 -21.62
C LEU A 20 -1.94 11.82 -21.45
N SER A 21 -1.25 12.40 -22.44
CA SER A 21 0.19 12.61 -22.38
C SER A 21 0.60 13.46 -21.17
N ALA A 22 -0.11 14.56 -20.92
CA ALA A 22 0.17 15.43 -19.77
C ALA A 22 -0.13 14.72 -18.43
N LEU A 23 -1.18 13.89 -18.38
CA LEU A 23 -1.46 13.07 -17.21
C LEU A 23 -0.36 12.03 -16.97
N ILE A 24 0.17 11.41 -18.02
CA ILE A 24 1.28 10.46 -17.92
C ILE A 24 2.56 11.16 -17.42
N ASP A 25 2.85 12.37 -17.87
CA ASP A 25 4.02 13.13 -17.38
C ASP A 25 3.91 13.43 -15.89
N ARG A 26 2.71 13.76 -15.41
CA ARG A 26 2.43 13.94 -13.98
C ARG A 26 2.59 12.63 -13.20
N VAL A 27 2.05 11.53 -13.74
CA VAL A 27 2.21 10.20 -13.14
C VAL A 27 3.68 9.80 -13.11
N ARG A 28 4.48 10.09 -14.13
CA ARG A 28 5.93 9.83 -14.11
C ARG A 28 6.67 10.60 -13.00
N ARG A 29 6.15 11.77 -12.58
CA ARG A 29 6.69 12.56 -11.46
C ARG A 29 6.26 12.06 -10.08
N GLY A 30 5.48 10.98 -10.02
CA GLY A 30 5.05 10.36 -8.76
C GLY A 30 3.59 10.63 -8.39
N GLU A 31 2.82 11.36 -9.21
CA GLU A 31 1.41 11.64 -8.92
C GLU A 31 0.49 10.43 -9.21
N SER A 32 -0.63 10.34 -8.49
CA SER A 32 -1.69 9.37 -8.75
C SER A 32 -2.96 10.06 -9.24
N VAL A 33 -3.54 9.55 -10.33
CA VAL A 33 -4.73 10.13 -10.97
C VAL A 33 -5.87 9.12 -11.00
N LEU A 34 -7.06 9.52 -10.57
CA LEU A 34 -8.27 8.70 -10.58
C LEU A 34 -9.18 9.13 -11.74
N ILE A 35 -9.44 8.22 -12.67
CA ILE A 35 -10.31 8.44 -13.82
C ILE A 35 -11.73 8.05 -13.43
N CYS A 36 -12.67 8.97 -13.64
CA CYS A 36 -14.08 8.80 -13.32
C CYS A 36 -14.96 8.85 -14.58
N ASP A 37 -15.96 7.98 -14.65
CA ASP A 37 -17.09 8.09 -15.57
C ASP A 37 -18.29 8.65 -14.83
N ARG A 38 -18.81 9.82 -15.22
CA ARG A 38 -19.99 10.45 -14.58
C ARG A 38 -19.91 10.43 -13.04
N ASN A 39 -18.79 10.91 -12.50
CA ASN A 39 -18.46 10.93 -11.05
C ASN A 39 -18.26 9.56 -10.38
N ARG A 40 -18.32 8.45 -11.12
CA ARG A 40 -18.00 7.11 -10.62
C ARG A 40 -16.55 6.75 -10.96
N PRO A 41 -15.71 6.40 -9.98
CA PRO A 41 -14.33 6.02 -10.26
C PRO A 41 -14.28 4.69 -11.03
N VAL A 42 -13.56 4.66 -12.15
CA VAL A 42 -13.46 3.48 -13.03
C VAL A 42 -12.04 3.00 -13.25
N ALA A 43 -11.04 3.89 -13.15
CA ALA A 43 -9.64 3.52 -13.32
C ALA A 43 -8.70 4.43 -12.50
N ARG A 44 -7.46 3.99 -12.30
CA ARG A 44 -6.39 4.78 -11.67
C ARG A 44 -5.13 4.69 -12.52
N LEU A 45 -4.50 5.83 -12.78
CA LEU A 45 -3.13 5.91 -13.28
C LEU A 45 -2.19 6.15 -12.10
N GLN A 46 -1.17 5.32 -11.98
CA GLN A 46 -0.16 5.43 -10.94
C GLN A 46 1.23 5.13 -11.52
N PRO A 47 2.30 5.68 -10.92
CA PRO A 47 3.66 5.42 -11.36
C PRO A 47 3.99 3.96 -11.04
N ILE A 48 4.70 3.30 -11.95
CA ILE A 48 5.19 1.93 -11.70
C ILE A 48 6.40 2.04 -10.76
N GLY A 49 6.31 1.48 -9.55
CA GLY A 49 7.39 1.45 -8.56
C GLY A 49 7.43 2.60 -7.53
N ALA A 50 6.48 3.55 -7.57
CA ALA A 50 6.43 4.65 -6.60
C ALA A 50 5.55 4.30 -5.39
N GLY A 51 6.14 3.63 -4.40
CA GLY A 51 5.81 3.82 -2.99
C GLY A 51 4.40 3.45 -2.51
N THR A 52 3.59 2.74 -3.30
CA THR A 52 2.34 2.09 -2.83
C THR A 52 2.34 0.58 -3.13
N ASP A 53 3.51 0.00 -3.39
CA ASP A 53 3.67 -1.43 -3.62
C ASP A 53 3.72 -2.17 -2.28
N ILE A 54 2.62 -2.11 -1.53
CA ILE A 54 2.36 -3.12 -0.49
C ILE A 54 1.87 -4.37 -1.23
N GLY A 55 2.80 -5.05 -1.90
CA GLY A 55 2.52 -6.15 -2.81
C GLY A 55 3.77 -6.70 -3.48
N THR A 56 3.62 -7.81 -4.21
CA THR A 56 4.70 -8.58 -4.83
C THR A 56 5.57 -7.77 -5.80
N ASP A 57 5.08 -6.64 -6.31
CA ASP A 57 5.72 -5.89 -7.40
C ASP A 57 6.75 -4.84 -6.93
N ALA A 58 6.99 -4.73 -5.62
CA ALA A 58 7.98 -3.80 -5.09
C ALA A 58 9.40 -4.17 -5.54
N PRO A 59 10.20 -3.25 -6.11
CA PRO A 59 11.54 -3.57 -6.63
C PRO A 59 12.50 -4.16 -5.60
N TRP A 60 12.46 -3.67 -4.35
CA TRP A 60 13.27 -4.21 -3.25
C TRP A 60 12.86 -5.65 -2.89
N LEU A 61 11.56 -5.96 -3.00
CA LEU A 61 11.02 -7.29 -2.73
C LEU A 61 11.45 -8.30 -3.80
N GLN A 62 11.46 -7.87 -5.06
CA GLN A 62 11.99 -8.66 -6.18
C GLN A 62 13.48 -9.00 -6.01
N GLY A 63 14.27 -8.06 -5.49
CA GLY A 63 15.66 -8.33 -5.10
C GLY A 63 15.77 -9.46 -4.07
N LEU A 64 15.00 -9.38 -2.99
CA LEU A 64 14.99 -10.41 -1.94
C LEU A 64 14.51 -11.78 -2.43
N ILE A 65 13.54 -11.83 -3.34
CA ILE A 65 13.05 -13.08 -3.94
C ILE A 65 14.13 -13.73 -4.79
N ARG A 66 14.78 -12.94 -5.66
CA ARG A 66 15.87 -13.41 -6.51
C ARG A 66 17.04 -13.94 -5.69
N ASP A 67 17.38 -13.23 -4.62
CA ASP A 67 18.48 -13.60 -3.73
C ASP A 67 18.11 -14.78 -2.80
N GLY A 68 16.89 -15.31 -2.91
CA GLY A 68 16.41 -16.48 -2.16
C GLY A 68 16.10 -16.20 -0.68
N LEU A 69 16.12 -14.93 -0.27
CA LEU A 69 15.89 -14.50 1.12
C LEU A 69 14.40 -14.39 1.45
N LEU A 70 13.54 -14.32 0.44
CA LEU A 70 12.10 -14.19 0.61
C LEU A 70 11.34 -15.08 -0.38
N ALA A 71 10.29 -15.74 0.12
CA ALA A 71 9.33 -16.48 -0.70
C ALA A 71 7.99 -15.75 -0.75
N PRO A 72 7.45 -15.44 -1.96
CA PRO A 72 6.13 -14.84 -2.09
C PRO A 72 5.03 -15.73 -1.48
N ALA A 73 3.95 -15.11 -1.02
CA ALA A 73 2.80 -15.86 -0.52
C ALA A 73 2.13 -16.63 -1.67
N ALA A 74 2.13 -17.97 -1.60
CA ALA A 74 1.49 -18.83 -2.60
C ALA A 74 -0.05 -18.79 -2.54
N ARG A 75 -0.62 -18.33 -1.43
CA ARG A 75 -2.07 -18.23 -1.23
C ARG A 75 -2.42 -17.07 -0.32
N ARG A 76 -3.63 -16.53 -0.45
CA ARG A 76 -4.17 -15.58 0.53
C ARG A 76 -4.32 -16.27 1.88
N LEU A 77 -3.71 -15.70 2.91
CA LEU A 77 -3.93 -16.12 4.29
C LEU A 77 -5.29 -15.64 4.76
N SER A 78 -6.04 -16.53 5.40
CA SER A 78 -7.24 -16.15 6.15
C SER A 78 -6.85 -15.81 7.59
N PRO A 79 -7.59 -14.95 8.31
CA PRO A 79 -7.31 -14.68 9.73
C PRO A 79 -7.28 -15.94 10.59
N ARG A 80 -8.03 -16.98 10.20
CA ARG A 80 -8.05 -18.29 10.87
C ARG A 80 -6.76 -19.10 10.69
N SER A 81 -5.99 -18.79 9.65
CA SER A 81 -4.70 -19.44 9.37
C SER A 81 -3.52 -18.78 10.08
N LEU A 82 -3.73 -17.65 10.76
CA LEU A 82 -2.71 -17.00 11.56
C LEU A 82 -2.49 -17.76 12.87
N PRO A 83 -1.26 -17.80 13.39
CA PRO A 83 -1.01 -18.33 14.72
C PRO A 83 -1.82 -17.55 15.75
N ARG A 84 -2.27 -18.24 16.81
CA ARG A 84 -2.99 -17.57 17.89
C ARG A 84 -2.05 -16.56 18.55
N PRO A 85 -2.52 -15.32 18.81
CA PRO A 85 -1.72 -14.35 19.53
C PRO A 85 -1.25 -14.94 20.87
N VAL A 86 0.03 -14.78 21.17
CA VAL A 86 0.57 -15.15 22.48
C VAL A 86 -0.11 -14.25 23.51
N LYS A 87 -0.83 -14.86 24.45
CA LYS A 87 -1.43 -14.11 25.55
C LYS A 87 -0.35 -13.82 26.60
N PRO A 88 -0.24 -12.59 27.10
CA PRO A 88 0.66 -12.31 28.20
C PRO A 88 0.23 -13.11 29.44
N ALA A 89 1.21 -13.55 30.23
CA ALA A 89 0.97 -14.35 31.44
C ALA A 89 0.12 -13.61 32.49
N LYS A 90 0.18 -12.27 32.48
CA LYS A 90 -0.64 -11.39 33.32
C LYS A 90 -1.28 -10.32 32.46
N ALA A 91 -2.51 -9.94 32.82
CA ALA A 91 -3.17 -8.80 32.20
C ALA A 91 -2.41 -7.52 32.57
N THR A 92 -1.68 -6.97 31.59
CA THR A 92 -0.84 -5.78 31.75
C THR A 92 -1.27 -4.70 30.77
N SER A 93 -1.23 -3.45 31.21
CA SER A 93 -1.38 -2.31 30.33
C SER A 93 -0.18 -2.23 29.38
N ILE A 94 -0.45 -2.20 28.07
CA ILE A 94 0.59 -2.08 27.03
C ILE A 94 1.42 -0.81 27.23
N VAL A 95 0.77 0.29 27.64
CA VAL A 95 1.44 1.58 27.86
C VAL A 95 2.42 1.49 29.04
N ALA A 96 2.02 0.85 30.13
CA ALA A 96 2.89 0.71 31.29
C ALA A 96 4.10 -0.20 31.00
N ALA A 97 3.91 -1.27 30.22
CA ALA A 97 5.00 -2.15 29.81
C ALA A 97 6.02 -1.43 28.90
N LEU A 98 5.54 -0.60 27.97
CA LEU A 98 6.40 0.21 27.10
C LEU A 98 7.17 1.29 27.86
N GLN A 99 6.57 1.86 28.91
CA GLN A 99 7.25 2.83 29.77
C GLN A 99 8.37 2.16 30.57
N ALA A 100 8.08 1.01 31.19
CA ALA A 100 9.08 0.26 31.96
C ALA A 100 10.32 -0.16 31.12
N ASP A 101 10.11 -0.65 29.89
CA ASP A 101 11.21 -1.03 28.96
C ASP A 101 12.07 0.17 28.53
N ARG A 102 11.51 1.39 28.56
CA ARG A 102 12.22 2.62 28.21
C ARG A 102 13.00 3.22 29.37
N ASP A 103 12.59 2.92 30.60
CA ASP A 103 13.19 3.43 31.83
C ASP A 103 14.30 2.49 32.38
N GLU A 104 14.46 1.28 31.81
CA GLU A 104 15.64 0.39 31.97
C GLU A 104 16.83 0.80 31.08
#